data_AF-A0A7D5TH44-F1
#
_entry.id   AF-A0A7D5TH44-F1
#
_cell.length_a   1.000
_cell.length_b   1.000
_cell.length_c   1.000
_cell.angle_alpha   90.00
_cell.angle_beta   90.00
_cell.angle_gamma   90.00
#
_symmetry.space_group_name_H-M   'P 1'
#
loop_
_entity.id
_entity.type
_entity.pdbx_description
1 polymer ?
#
loop_
_entity_poly.entity_id
_entity_poly.type
_entity_poly.pdbx_seq_one_letter_code
_entity_poly.pdbx_strand_id
1 'polypeptide(L)'
;MADPTWMLSLREADAGSDTDVVVNGTTGDIVEAVPGRQETATLLFSSPVDGEPAARQRFETARQLLEFAHTGARGRDDDGVPWYRERLPAAAPVDSQVVRLAPSVDVAAKSFRGVWAVVVGGQAANQTFSPRLQLDLFVLADEDDYADRSAVEDALGEVL
;
A
#
# COMPACT_ATOMS: atom_id res chain seq x y z
N MET A 1 -28.81 10.56 2.33
CA MET A 1 -28.26 9.43 1.55
C MET A 1 -26.85 9.27 2.08
N ALA A 2 -26.58 8.23 2.86
CA ALA A 2 -25.32 8.08 3.57
C ALA A 2 -24.29 7.48 2.61
N ASP A 3 -23.15 8.16 2.44
CA ASP A 3 -22.01 7.68 1.67
C ASP A 3 -21.50 6.35 2.24
N PRO A 4 -21.27 5.32 1.40
CA PRO A 4 -20.74 4.05 1.88
C PRO A 4 -19.29 4.28 2.35
N THR A 5 -19.09 4.15 3.66
CA THR A 5 -17.79 4.15 4.31
C THR A 5 -17.12 2.79 4.08
N TRP A 6 -16.01 2.74 3.34
CA TRP A 6 -15.30 1.49 3.03
C TRP A 6 -14.28 1.16 4.12
N MET A 7 -14.16 -0.12 4.46
CA MET A 7 -13.24 -0.62 5.48
C MET A 7 -12.32 -1.68 4.87
N LEU A 8 -11.01 -1.45 5.00
CA LEU A 8 -9.96 -2.32 4.47
C LEU A 8 -9.25 -3.00 5.65
N SER A 9 -9.04 -4.31 5.56
CA SER A 9 -8.50 -5.19 6.61
C SER A 9 -7.64 -6.22 5.88
N LEU A 10 -6.65 -6.76 6.57
CA LEU A 10 -5.66 -7.59 5.91
C LEU A 10 -5.51 -8.95 6.55
N ARG A 11 -4.97 -9.86 5.74
CA ARG A 11 -4.52 -11.17 6.18
C ARG A 11 -3.02 -11.17 6.44
N GLU A 12 -2.62 -12.00 7.40
CA GLU A 12 -1.25 -12.41 7.63
C GLU A 12 -0.71 -13.12 6.38
N ALA A 13 0.41 -12.61 5.83
CA ALA A 13 1.32 -13.45 5.08
C ALA A 13 2.04 -14.35 6.09
N ASP A 14 1.98 -15.66 5.88
CA ASP A 14 2.71 -16.65 6.66
C ASP A 14 4.19 -16.24 6.74
N ALA A 15 4.78 -16.35 7.93
CA ALA A 15 6.09 -15.82 8.26
C ALA A 15 7.19 -16.38 7.34
N GLY A 16 7.55 -15.63 6.30
CA GLY A 16 8.52 -16.07 5.31
C GLY A 16 9.02 -14.92 4.44
N SER A 17 9.77 -14.01 5.05
CA SER A 17 10.72 -13.09 4.39
C SER A 17 10.21 -12.37 3.14
N ASP A 18 9.58 -11.21 3.33
CA ASP A 18 9.74 -10.04 2.45
C ASP A 18 8.94 -8.89 3.07
N THR A 19 9.26 -7.66 2.71
CA THR A 19 8.68 -6.43 3.27
C THR A 19 7.20 -6.26 2.86
N ASP A 20 6.33 -7.14 3.35
CA ASP A 20 4.88 -7.07 3.23
C ASP A 20 4.34 -6.10 4.29
N VAL A 21 4.00 -4.89 3.86
CA VAL A 21 3.39 -3.89 4.74
C VAL A 21 1.90 -4.16 4.87
N VAL A 22 1.56 -5.01 5.84
CA VAL A 22 0.19 -5.42 6.14
C VAL A 22 -0.50 -4.39 7.06
N VAL A 23 -1.24 -3.40 6.54
CA VAL A 23 -1.81 -2.26 7.31
C VAL A 23 -3.16 -2.48 8.05
N ASN A 24 -3.15 -3.07 9.23
CA ASN A 24 -4.40 -3.33 9.96
C ASN A 24 -5.14 -2.06 10.43
N GLY A 25 -6.42 -1.97 10.08
CA GLY A 25 -7.28 -0.83 10.35
C GLY A 25 -7.20 0.19 9.22
N THR A 26 -8.21 0.25 8.38
CA THR A 26 -8.28 1.24 7.30
C THR A 26 -9.76 1.55 7.07
N THR A 27 -10.10 2.84 7.03
CA THR A 27 -11.39 3.31 6.54
C THR A 27 -11.08 4.32 5.45
N GLY A 28 -11.33 3.98 4.19
CA GLY A 28 -11.01 4.84 3.06
C GLY A 28 -11.66 4.39 1.77
N ASP A 29 -12.28 5.34 1.05
CA ASP A 29 -12.82 5.18 -0.29
C ASP A 29 -11.69 4.98 -1.32
N ILE A 30 -11.41 3.74 -1.71
CA ILE A 30 -10.67 3.50 -2.96
C ILE A 30 -11.73 3.48 -4.06
N VAL A 31 -11.85 4.61 -4.77
CA VAL A 31 -12.66 4.71 -5.98
C VAL A 31 -11.88 4.01 -7.09
N GLU A 32 -12.46 2.93 -7.65
CA GLU A 32 -12.03 2.21 -8.87
C GLU A 32 -10.53 2.33 -9.19
N ALA A 33 -9.70 1.46 -8.61
CA ALA A 33 -8.26 1.48 -8.86
C ALA A 33 -8.00 1.15 -10.33
N VAL A 34 -7.40 2.11 -11.07
CA VAL A 34 -7.06 1.94 -12.48
C VAL A 34 -5.54 1.89 -12.62
N PRO A 35 -4.95 0.83 -13.22
CA PRO A 35 -3.53 0.76 -13.49
C PRO A 35 -2.97 2.04 -14.15
N GLY A 36 -1.83 2.46 -13.62
CA GLY A 36 -1.11 3.67 -13.95
C GLY A 36 -1.76 4.97 -13.51
N ARG A 37 -2.77 4.95 -12.63
CA ARG A 37 -3.31 6.17 -11.99
C ARG A 37 -2.74 6.34 -10.59
N GLN A 38 -2.73 7.60 -10.15
CA GLN A 38 -2.43 7.92 -8.77
C GLN A 38 -3.74 7.94 -7.98
N GLU A 39 -3.79 7.16 -6.91
CA GLU A 39 -4.91 7.06 -5.99
C GLU A 39 -4.46 7.41 -4.57
N THR A 40 -5.39 7.81 -3.71
CA THR A 40 -5.09 8.11 -2.31
C THR A 40 -5.76 7.09 -1.41
N ALA A 41 -4.99 6.43 -0.54
CA ALA A 41 -5.48 5.53 0.48
C ALA A 41 -5.31 6.12 1.88
N THR A 42 -6.35 6.08 2.72
CA THR A 42 -6.29 6.56 4.10
C THR A 42 -6.29 5.41 5.08
N LEU A 43 -5.13 5.12 5.65
CA LEU A 43 -4.88 4.07 6.64
C LEU A 43 -5.22 4.58 8.04
N LEU A 44 -6.01 3.79 8.79
CA LEU A 44 -6.52 4.13 10.12
C LEU A 44 -6.11 3.08 11.14
N PHE A 45 -4.99 3.30 11.80
CA PHE A 45 -4.49 2.33 12.75
C PHE A 45 -5.34 2.38 14.03
N SER A 46 -5.88 1.23 14.41
CA SER A 46 -6.48 1.06 15.73
C SER A 46 -5.46 1.49 16.77
N SER A 47 -5.90 2.38 17.66
CA SER A 47 -5.08 2.89 18.74
C SER A 47 -4.45 1.70 19.50
N PRO A 48 -3.15 1.73 19.83
CA PRO A 48 -2.47 0.64 20.52
C PRO A 48 -2.89 0.50 21.99
N VAL A 49 -4.15 0.85 22.33
CA VAL A 49 -4.70 0.84 23.68
C VAL A 49 -4.59 -0.54 24.33
N ASP A 50 -4.52 -1.61 23.52
CA ASP A 50 -4.31 -2.99 24.00
C ASP A 50 -2.88 -3.54 23.78
N GLY A 51 -1.91 -2.70 23.39
CA GLY A 51 -0.51 -3.09 23.37
C GLY A 51 -0.12 -4.11 22.30
N GLU A 52 -0.91 -4.29 21.25
CA GLU A 52 -0.57 -5.18 20.12
C GLU A 52 0.72 -4.69 19.43
N PRO A 53 1.86 -5.40 19.56
CA PRO A 53 3.13 -4.97 18.98
C PRO A 53 3.04 -4.83 17.46
N ALA A 54 2.21 -5.65 16.83
CA ALA A 54 2.00 -5.70 15.40
C ALA A 54 1.37 -4.41 14.85
N ALA A 55 0.39 -3.80 15.53
CA ALA A 55 -0.26 -2.57 15.06
C ALA A 55 0.74 -1.40 14.99
N ARG A 56 1.60 -1.27 16.00
CA ARG A 56 2.66 -0.27 16.03
C ARG A 56 3.71 -0.50 14.95
N GLN A 57 4.14 -1.75 14.77
CA GLN A 57 5.12 -2.10 13.73
C GLN A 57 4.61 -1.77 12.33
N ARG A 58 3.33 -2.05 12.04
CA ARG A 58 2.69 -1.72 10.76
C ARG A 58 2.63 -0.22 10.51
N PHE A 59 2.27 0.56 11.54
CA PHE A 59 2.27 2.02 11.46
C PHE A 59 3.67 2.55 11.13
N GLU A 60 4.71 2.08 11.84
CA GLU A 60 6.08 2.51 11.57
C GLU A 60 6.55 2.10 10.17
N THR A 61 6.16 0.92 9.70
CA THR A 61 6.54 0.45 8.35
C THR A 61 5.87 1.31 7.27
N ALA A 62 4.57 1.60 7.41
CA ALA A 62 3.86 2.51 6.51
C ALA A 62 4.42 3.96 6.58
N ARG A 63 4.84 4.40 7.76
CA ARG A 63 5.53 5.69 7.95
C ARG A 63 6.89 5.71 7.26
N GLN A 64 7.65 4.62 7.33
CA GLN A 64 8.95 4.49 6.66
C GLN A 64 8.80 4.49 5.14
N LEU A 65 7.79 3.82 4.59
CA LEU A 65 7.49 3.90 3.15
C LEU A 65 7.29 5.35 2.69
N LEU A 66 6.60 6.18 3.49
CA LEU A 66 6.44 7.60 3.19
C LEU A 66 7.75 8.39 3.14
N GLU A 67 8.71 8.06 4.01
CA GLU A 67 10.02 8.74 4.03
C GLU A 67 10.76 8.59 2.68
N PHE A 68 10.48 7.52 1.95
CA PHE A 68 11.08 7.25 0.64
C PHE A 68 10.12 7.46 -0.53
N ALA A 69 8.86 7.82 -0.34
CA ALA A 69 7.84 7.81 -1.40
C ALA A 69 8.17 8.67 -2.64
N HIS A 70 9.12 9.60 -2.52
CA HIS A 70 9.58 10.44 -3.63
C HIS A 70 10.85 9.93 -4.32
N THR A 71 11.42 8.82 -3.87
CA THR A 71 12.67 8.26 -4.39
C THR A 71 12.38 7.29 -5.53
N GLY A 72 12.14 7.83 -6.72
CA GLY A 72 11.91 6.99 -7.89
C GLY A 72 11.36 7.74 -9.09
N ALA A 73 11.02 6.98 -10.13
CA ALA A 73 10.23 7.43 -11.27
C ALA A 73 9.08 6.45 -11.50
N ARG A 74 8.02 6.93 -12.14
CA ARG A 74 6.88 6.09 -12.55
C ARG A 74 6.24 6.72 -13.78
N GLY A 75 5.56 5.91 -14.55
CA GLY A 75 4.87 6.38 -15.75
C GLY A 75 4.06 5.27 -16.40
N ARG A 76 3.69 5.51 -17.65
CA ARG A 76 3.11 4.51 -18.54
C ARG A 76 3.97 4.46 -19.80
N ASP A 77 4.07 3.29 -20.40
CA ASP A 77 4.68 3.14 -21.72
C ASP A 77 3.68 3.53 -22.83
N ASP A 78 4.09 3.36 -24.09
CA ASP A 78 3.27 3.68 -25.26
C ASP A 78 2.02 2.79 -25.39
N ASP A 79 2.02 1.60 -24.77
CA ASP A 79 0.89 0.67 -24.71
C ASP A 79 -0.02 0.94 -23.51
N GLY A 80 0.34 1.92 -22.67
CA GLY A 80 -0.41 2.31 -21.48
C GLY A 80 -0.14 1.43 -20.26
N VAL A 81 0.83 0.52 -20.34
CA VAL A 81 1.26 -0.34 -19.24
C VAL A 81 2.03 0.51 -18.23
N PRO A 82 1.66 0.47 -16.94
CA PRO A 82 2.38 1.20 -15.92
C PRO A 82 3.77 0.60 -15.69
N TRP A 83 4.74 1.46 -15.48
CA TRP A 83 6.09 1.08 -15.06
C TRP A 83 6.52 1.95 -13.88
N TYR A 84 7.48 1.44 -13.11
CA TYR A 84 8.10 2.18 -12.02
C TYR A 84 9.58 1.88 -11.90
N ARG A 85 10.28 2.77 -11.23
CA ARG A 85 11.70 2.67 -10.93
C ARG A 85 11.96 3.20 -9.54
N GLU A 86 12.38 2.31 -8.64
CA GLU A 86 12.70 2.68 -7.27
C GLU A 86 14.13 3.22 -7.14
N ARG A 87 14.34 4.07 -6.15
CA ARG A 87 15.66 4.58 -5.78
C ARG A 87 15.83 4.57 -4.27
N LEU A 88 15.69 3.40 -3.67
CA LEU A 88 15.92 3.21 -2.25
C LEU A 88 17.44 3.26 -1.95
N PRO A 89 17.89 4.04 -0.95
CA PRO A 89 19.28 3.97 -0.51
C PRO A 89 19.57 2.61 0.13
N ALA A 90 20.83 2.15 0.10
CA ALA A 90 21.24 0.87 0.68
C ALA A 90 21.00 0.74 2.21
N ALA A 91 20.74 1.86 2.89
CA ALA A 91 20.40 1.91 4.32
C ALA A 91 18.90 2.10 4.57
N ALA A 92 18.06 2.01 3.53
CA ALA A 92 16.61 2.06 3.68
C ALA A 92 16.14 0.91 4.59
N PRO A 93 15.17 1.15 5.49
CA PRO A 93 14.61 0.12 6.37
C PRO A 93 13.57 -0.76 5.67
N VAL A 94 13.30 -0.50 4.39
CA VAL A 94 12.37 -1.24 3.53
C VAL A 94 13.12 -1.68 2.28
N ASP A 95 12.81 -2.87 1.78
CA ASP A 95 13.47 -3.43 0.60
C ASP A 95 12.83 -2.99 -0.72
N SER A 96 11.57 -2.52 -0.67
CA SER A 96 10.77 -2.13 -1.84
C SER A 96 9.69 -1.12 -1.44
N GLN A 97 9.28 -0.28 -2.40
CA GLN A 97 8.14 0.64 -2.28
C GLN A 97 6.85 0.06 -2.85
N VAL A 98 6.93 -1.11 -3.48
CA VAL A 98 5.78 -1.88 -3.93
C VAL A 98 5.03 -2.42 -2.71
N VAL A 99 3.73 -2.17 -2.69
CA VAL A 99 2.80 -2.61 -1.66
C VAL A 99 1.61 -3.32 -2.29
N ARG A 100 1.11 -4.33 -1.57
CA ARG A 100 -0.17 -4.98 -1.85
C ARG A 100 -1.26 -4.34 -1.00
N LEU A 101 -2.34 -3.87 -1.62
CA LEU A 101 -3.53 -3.39 -0.94
C LEU A 101 -4.68 -4.37 -1.16
N ALA A 102 -5.01 -5.13 -0.12
CA ALA A 102 -6.11 -6.10 -0.14
C ALA A 102 -7.29 -5.62 0.71
N PRO A 103 -8.56 -5.86 0.30
CA PRO A 103 -9.74 -5.54 1.10
C PRO A 103 -9.86 -6.40 2.36
N SER A 104 -10.61 -5.84 3.31
CA SER A 104 -11.01 -6.52 4.53
C SER A 104 -11.76 -7.82 4.29
N VAL A 105 -11.50 -8.86 5.10
CA VAL A 105 -12.32 -10.09 5.11
C VAL A 105 -13.81 -9.80 5.39
N ASP A 106 -14.12 -8.73 6.12
CA ASP A 106 -15.50 -8.30 6.39
C ASP A 106 -16.13 -7.53 5.21
N VAL A 107 -15.32 -7.11 4.23
CA VAL A 107 -15.73 -6.35 3.03
C VAL A 107 -15.59 -7.18 1.74
N ALA A 108 -15.07 -8.41 1.84
CA ALA A 108 -14.93 -9.39 0.75
C ALA A 108 -16.22 -9.72 -0.02
N ALA A 109 -17.38 -9.20 0.42
CA ALA A 109 -18.65 -9.29 -0.27
C ALA A 109 -18.82 -8.33 -1.47
N LYS A 110 -17.89 -7.40 -1.76
CA LYS A 110 -18.04 -6.44 -2.88
C LYS A 110 -16.77 -6.21 -3.72
N SER A 111 -16.94 -6.39 -5.04
CA SER A 111 -16.22 -5.94 -6.26
C SER A 111 -14.73 -5.53 -6.27
N PHE A 112 -14.15 -5.03 -5.18
CA PHE A 112 -12.73 -4.69 -5.12
C PHE A 112 -11.94 -5.93 -4.70
N ARG A 113 -10.97 -6.34 -5.51
CA ARG A 113 -10.16 -7.54 -5.25
C ARG A 113 -8.80 -7.24 -4.63
N GLY A 114 -8.42 -5.97 -4.63
CA GLY A 114 -7.11 -5.50 -4.22
C GLY A 114 -6.23 -5.12 -5.40
N VAL A 115 -5.13 -4.41 -5.12
CA VAL A 115 -4.19 -3.92 -6.14
C VAL A 115 -2.74 -3.98 -5.67
N TRP A 116 -1.84 -4.06 -6.64
CA TRP A 116 -0.43 -3.75 -6.49
C TRP A 116 -0.19 -2.28 -6.78
N ALA A 117 0.56 -1.58 -5.93
CA ALA A 117 0.85 -0.17 -6.11
C ALA A 117 2.22 0.22 -5.55
N VAL A 118 2.75 1.36 -6.00
CA VAL A 118 3.96 1.99 -5.43
C VAL A 118 3.53 3.17 -4.57
N VAL A 119 4.12 3.32 -3.38
CA VAL A 119 3.91 4.51 -2.55
C VAL A 119 4.67 5.69 -3.15
N VAL A 120 3.96 6.72 -3.60
CA VAL A 120 4.51 7.89 -4.31
C VAL A 120 4.43 9.21 -3.53
N GLY A 121 3.69 9.21 -2.44
CA GLY A 121 3.58 10.32 -1.51
C GLY A 121 2.66 10.00 -0.35
N GLY A 122 2.27 11.03 0.37
CA GLY A 122 1.28 10.94 1.44
C GLY A 122 1.59 11.83 2.62
N GLN A 123 0.80 11.69 3.68
CA GLN A 123 0.87 12.51 4.89
C GLN A 123 0.58 11.67 6.13
N ALA A 124 1.39 11.85 7.18
CA ALA A 124 1.10 11.30 8.49
C ALA A 124 0.38 12.36 9.35
N ALA A 125 -0.87 12.12 9.71
CA ALA A 125 -1.58 12.93 10.69
C ALA A 125 -1.37 12.30 12.08
N ASN A 126 -0.53 12.97 12.89
CA ASN A 126 -0.16 12.47 14.21
C ASN A 126 -1.26 12.83 15.23
N GLN A 127 -2.31 12.02 15.30
CA GLN A 127 -3.32 12.14 16.37
C GLN A 127 -2.98 11.13 17.48
N THR A 128 -2.82 11.63 18.71
CA THR A 128 -2.40 10.89 19.90
C THR A 128 -3.18 9.59 20.16
N PHE A 129 -4.44 9.52 19.72
CA PHE A 129 -5.33 8.40 20.02
C PHE A 129 -5.76 7.59 18.79
N SER A 130 -5.40 7.99 17.58
CA SER A 130 -5.77 7.28 16.35
C SER A 130 -4.81 7.68 15.24
N PRO A 131 -3.62 7.03 15.15
CA PRO A 131 -2.66 7.35 14.11
C PRO A 131 -3.33 7.20 12.74
N ARG A 132 -3.23 8.23 11.91
CA ARG A 132 -3.73 8.19 10.53
C ARG A 132 -2.58 8.43 9.57
N LEU A 133 -2.50 7.60 8.54
CA LEU A 133 -1.58 7.80 7.43
C LEU A 133 -2.39 7.87 6.15
N GLN A 134 -2.24 8.95 5.42
CA GLN A 134 -2.67 9.04 4.05
C GLN A 134 -1.49 8.65 3.17
N LEU A 135 -1.66 7.69 2.27
CA LEU A 135 -0.69 7.32 1.25
C LEU A 135 -1.21 7.74 -0.11
N ASP A 136 -0.36 8.35 -0.90
CA ASP A 136 -0.58 8.48 -2.33
C ASP A 136 0.11 7.32 -3.03
N LEU A 137 -0.63 6.62 -3.87
CA LEU A 137 -0.27 5.35 -4.47
C LEU A 137 -0.32 5.48 -5.98
N PHE A 138 0.66 4.94 -6.70
CA PHE A 138 0.57 4.74 -8.14
C PHE A 138 0.22 3.28 -8.40
N VAL A 139 -1.00 3.03 -8.90
CA VAL A 139 -1.52 1.68 -9.14
C VAL A 139 -0.73 1.03 -10.26
N LEU A 140 -0.20 -0.16 -10.02
CA LEU A 140 0.55 -0.94 -11.00
C LEU A 140 -0.34 -1.98 -11.68
N ALA A 141 -1.10 -2.74 -10.91
CA ALA A 141 -1.92 -3.83 -11.44
C ALA A 141 -3.00 -4.24 -10.46
N ASP A 142 -3.96 -5.04 -10.93
CA ASP A 142 -4.88 -5.73 -10.04
C ASP A 142 -4.12 -6.80 -9.23
N GLU A 143 -4.57 -7.06 -8.00
CA GLU A 143 -3.91 -8.04 -7.12
C GLU A 143 -3.83 -9.44 -7.75
N ASP A 144 -4.88 -9.84 -8.46
CA ASP A 144 -5.00 -11.15 -9.10
C ASP A 144 -4.03 -11.35 -10.30
N ASP A 145 -3.45 -10.27 -10.84
CA ASP A 145 -2.57 -10.33 -12.01
C ASP A 145 -1.17 -10.90 -11.68
N TYR A 146 -0.76 -10.80 -10.41
CA TYR A 146 0.57 -11.21 -9.96
C TYR A 146 0.49 -11.95 -8.62
N ALA A 147 1.20 -13.10 -8.53
CA ALA A 147 1.14 -13.96 -7.35
C ALA A 147 1.78 -13.33 -6.11
N ASP A 148 2.85 -12.56 -6.32
CA ASP A 148 3.67 -11.97 -5.28
C ASP A 148 4.36 -10.69 -5.78
N ARG A 149 5.04 -10.01 -4.86
CA ARG A 149 5.76 -8.78 -5.13
C ARG A 149 6.89 -8.96 -6.15
N SER A 150 7.63 -10.07 -6.07
CA SER A 150 8.74 -10.36 -6.99
C SER A 150 8.23 -10.42 -8.43
N ALA A 151 7.07 -11.02 -8.66
CA ALA A 151 6.46 -11.08 -9.98
C ALA A 151 6.09 -9.69 -10.53
N VAL A 152 5.66 -8.77 -9.67
CA VAL A 152 5.39 -7.35 -10.04
C VAL A 152 6.69 -6.62 -10.35
N GLU A 153 7.72 -6.81 -9.52
CA GLU A 153 9.06 -6.24 -9.68
C GLU A 153 9.71 -6.68 -10.99
N ASP A 154 9.66 -7.97 -11.30
CA ASP A 154 10.23 -8.52 -12.53
C ASP A 154 9.48 -8.04 -13.80
N ALA A 155 8.17 -7.84 -13.71
CA ALA A 155 7.33 -7.49 -14.86
C ALA A 155 7.24 -5.98 -15.14
N LEU A 156 7.14 -5.16 -14.08
CA LEU A 156 6.82 -3.74 -14.18
C LEU A 156 7.94 -2.83 -13.64
N GLY A 157 8.95 -3.41 -12.99
CA GLY A 157 10.12 -2.70 -12.50
C GLY A 157 11.14 -2.46 -13.62
N GLU A 158 11.59 -1.22 -13.79
CA GLU A 158 12.71 -0.91 -14.68
C GLU A 158 14.05 -1.10 -13.97
N VAL A 159 14.86 -2.04 -14.48
CA VAL A 159 16.26 -2.26 -14.08
C VAL A 159 17.20 -1.47 -14.99
N LEU A 160 18.21 -0.80 -14.41
CA LEU A 160 19.36 -0.25 -15.15
C LEU A 160 20.56 -1.20 -15.07
#